data_AF-A0A2V7QYN7-F1
#
_entry.id   AF-A0A2V7QYN7-F1
#
_cell.length_a   1.000
_cell.length_b   1.000
_cell.length_c   1.000
_cell.angle_alpha   90.00
_cell.angle_beta   90.00
_cell.angle_gamma   90.00
#
_symmetry.space_group_name_H-M   'P 1'
#
loop_
_entity.id
_entity.type
_entity.pdbx_description
1 polymer ?
#
loop_
_entity_poly.entity_id
_entity_poly.type
_entity_poly.pdbx_seq_one_letter_code
_entity_poly.pdbx_strand_id
1 'polypeptide(L)'
;MTCSDFATVASYWTVNALPAYHESNAPHTATGVEMHYNRIARDATRSFAILGLGSVFAILLCSAVTPTPVYGQAKPSASAPSPTQRRTFVKPSDDELKKKLTPLQYAVTQRESTETPFRNGYWDNHEPGIYVDIVSGEPLFSSLDKYDSGTGWPSFTKPLESSNIRTKTDRMLGFARTEVRSAHADSHLGHVFDDGPRPTGLRYCMNSAAMRFIPASQLEAEGYGQYAALFKAQVTSKKAK
;
A
#
# COMPACT_ATOMS: atom_id res chain seq x y z
N MET A 1 22.01 -0.35 -48.53
CA MET A 1 22.89 -1.52 -48.77
C MET A 1 24.18 -1.21 -48.01
N THR A 2 24.61 -1.90 -46.95
CA THR A 2 24.43 -3.30 -46.51
C THR A 2 24.54 -3.44 -44.96
N CYS A 3 24.06 -4.58 -44.45
CA CYS A 3 24.08 -5.08 -43.05
C CYS A 3 25.49 -5.42 -42.51
N SER A 4 25.57 -5.52 -41.16
CA SER A 4 26.50 -6.28 -40.26
C SER A 4 27.21 -5.36 -39.25
N ASP A 5 27.23 -5.52 -37.92
CA ASP A 5 26.73 -6.55 -37.01
C ASP A 5 26.57 -5.95 -35.59
N PHE A 6 25.52 -6.39 -34.91
CA PHE A 6 25.12 -6.06 -33.54
C PHE A 6 25.51 -7.25 -32.64
N ALA A 7 26.63 -7.20 -31.90
CA ALA A 7 26.91 -8.16 -30.82
C ALA A 7 28.17 -7.79 -29.99
N THR A 8 28.02 -6.96 -28.96
CA THR A 8 29.03 -6.85 -27.89
C THR A 8 28.35 -6.56 -26.55
N VAL A 9 27.94 -7.60 -25.81
CA VAL A 9 28.23 -7.85 -24.38
C VAL A 9 27.40 -9.05 -23.89
N ALA A 10 28.00 -10.25 -23.91
CA ALA A 10 27.50 -11.43 -23.22
C ALA A 10 28.69 -12.32 -22.85
N SER A 11 29.40 -11.97 -21.78
CA SER A 11 30.52 -12.79 -21.29
C SER A 11 30.94 -12.40 -19.88
N TYR A 12 30.10 -12.65 -18.88
CA TYR A 12 30.51 -12.95 -17.51
C TYR A 12 29.47 -13.91 -16.92
N TRP A 13 29.90 -14.82 -16.04
CA TRP A 13 29.15 -15.94 -15.42
C TRP A 13 29.28 -17.31 -16.11
N THR A 14 30.50 -17.80 -16.22
CA THR A 14 30.79 -19.21 -15.98
C THR A 14 31.83 -19.33 -14.87
N VAL A 15 31.65 -20.34 -14.02
CA VAL A 15 32.48 -20.89 -12.94
C VAL A 15 32.24 -20.36 -11.51
N ASN A 16 31.35 -21.04 -10.79
CA ASN A 16 31.72 -21.74 -9.55
C ASN A 16 30.64 -22.76 -9.18
N ALA A 17 31.06 -24.02 -9.03
CA ALA A 17 30.24 -25.16 -8.67
C ALA A 17 29.76 -25.07 -7.21
N LEU A 18 28.50 -25.43 -6.96
CA LEU A 18 27.96 -25.69 -5.62
C LEU A 18 28.00 -27.21 -5.34
N PRO A 19 28.26 -27.64 -4.10
CA PRO A 19 28.26 -29.05 -3.74
C PRO A 19 26.83 -29.60 -3.64
N ALA A 20 26.71 -30.90 -3.95
CA ALA A 20 25.49 -31.69 -3.96
C ALA A 20 24.72 -31.62 -2.63
N TYR A 21 23.42 -31.32 -2.70
CA TYR A 21 22.51 -31.42 -1.58
C TYR A 21 21.95 -32.85 -1.51
N HIS A 22 22.12 -33.49 -0.35
CA HIS A 22 21.64 -34.83 -0.06
C HIS A 22 20.10 -34.84 0.05
N GLU A 23 19.44 -35.66 -0.76
CA GLU A 23 18.04 -36.02 -0.58
C GLU A 23 17.87 -36.82 0.73
N SER A 24 16.95 -36.38 1.59
CA SER A 24 16.40 -37.22 2.65
C SER A 24 14.90 -37.40 2.43
N ASN A 25 14.55 -38.61 2.01
CA ASN A 25 13.19 -39.11 1.94
C ASN A 25 12.67 -39.39 3.35
N ALA A 26 11.50 -38.84 3.68
CA ALA A 26 10.65 -39.39 4.74
C ALA A 26 9.15 -39.16 4.41
N PRO A 27 8.27 -40.12 4.74
CA PRO A 27 7.01 -40.32 4.05
C PRO A 27 5.83 -39.52 4.60
N HIS A 28 4.87 -39.26 3.70
CA HIS A 28 3.52 -38.83 4.01
C HIS A 28 2.79 -39.87 4.87
N THR A 29 2.27 -39.45 6.03
CA THR A 29 1.15 -40.11 6.69
C THR A 29 0.03 -39.11 6.93
N ALA A 30 -1.13 -39.45 6.37
CA ALA A 30 -2.38 -38.76 6.56
C ALA A 30 -3.08 -39.30 7.81
N THR A 31 -3.38 -38.43 8.77
CA THR A 31 -4.45 -38.55 9.77
C THR A 31 -4.86 -37.09 10.06
N GLY A 32 -6.07 -36.61 9.76
CA GLY A 32 -7.34 -37.09 10.26
C GLY A 32 -7.69 -36.31 11.54
N VAL A 33 -8.13 -35.04 11.43
CA VAL A 33 -9.01 -34.40 12.43
C VAL A 33 -9.94 -33.42 11.71
N GLU A 34 -11.21 -33.78 11.78
CA GLU A 34 -12.40 -33.12 11.28
C GLU A 34 -12.95 -32.13 12.32
N MET A 35 -13.58 -31.06 11.83
CA MET A 35 -14.60 -30.21 12.48
C MET A 35 -14.34 -29.63 13.89
N HIS A 36 -14.24 -28.30 13.97
CA HIS A 36 -15.06 -27.49 14.89
C HIS A 36 -14.88 -25.99 14.62
N TYR A 37 -15.86 -25.36 13.96
CA TYR A 37 -16.18 -23.96 14.26
C TYR A 37 -17.60 -23.63 13.79
N ASN A 38 -18.57 -23.62 14.72
CA ASN A 38 -19.80 -22.87 14.53
C ASN A 38 -20.47 -22.54 15.86
N ARG A 39 -20.72 -21.22 16.01
CA ARG A 39 -21.85 -20.59 16.70
C ARG A 39 -21.80 -20.53 18.23
N ILE A 40 -21.22 -19.43 18.72
CA ILE A 40 -21.48 -18.91 20.06
C ILE A 40 -22.81 -18.13 20.05
N ALA A 41 -23.73 -18.64 20.86
CA ALA A 41 -24.78 -18.01 21.67
C ALA A 41 -25.43 -16.69 21.19
N ARG A 42 -26.74 -16.77 20.91
CA ARG A 42 -27.70 -15.70 21.15
C ARG A 42 -28.71 -16.22 22.17
N ASP A 43 -28.54 -15.85 23.44
CA ASP A 43 -29.57 -15.93 24.48
C ASP A 43 -30.39 -14.63 24.41
N ALA A 44 -31.67 -14.69 24.07
CA ALA A 44 -32.79 -14.82 25.00
C ALA A 44 -32.90 -13.63 25.96
N THR A 45 -33.82 -12.71 25.68
CA THR A 45 -34.34 -11.79 26.70
C THR A 45 -35.85 -11.69 26.55
N ARG A 46 -36.50 -12.02 27.67
CA ARG A 46 -37.95 -12.22 27.84
C ARG A 46 -38.69 -10.89 28.00
N SER A 47 -39.95 -10.93 27.60
CA SER A 47 -41.02 -9.96 27.77
C SER A 47 -41.19 -9.45 29.21
N PHE A 48 -41.49 -8.16 29.36
CA PHE A 48 -42.34 -7.62 30.44
C PHE A 48 -43.22 -6.51 29.87
N ALA A 49 -44.52 -6.64 30.09
CA ALA A 49 -45.56 -5.67 29.78
C ALA A 49 -45.84 -4.79 31.00
N ILE A 50 -46.05 -3.48 30.82
CA ILE A 50 -46.76 -2.62 31.78
C ILE A 50 -47.58 -1.57 31.02
N LEU A 51 -48.90 -1.59 31.29
CA LEU A 51 -49.92 -0.60 30.91
C LEU A 51 -49.84 0.63 31.83
N GLY A 52 -50.17 1.82 31.31
CA GLY A 52 -50.37 3.01 32.13
C GLY A 52 -50.90 4.21 31.35
N LEU A 53 -52.21 4.43 31.43
CA LEU A 53 -52.93 5.64 31.02
C LEU A 53 -52.64 6.81 31.98
N GLY A 54 -52.72 8.06 31.50
CA GLY A 54 -53.34 9.12 32.29
C GLY A 54 -52.64 10.49 32.35
N SER A 55 -53.44 11.49 31.95
CA SER A 55 -53.53 12.86 32.48
C SER A 55 -52.52 13.94 32.09
N VAL A 56 -53.03 14.78 31.20
CA VAL A 56 -52.91 16.24 31.11
C VAL A 56 -52.81 16.93 32.47
N PHE A 57 -51.84 17.82 32.65
CA PHE A 57 -51.99 19.03 33.48
C PHE A 57 -50.99 20.10 33.02
N ALA A 58 -51.52 21.20 32.49
CA ALA A 58 -50.81 22.46 32.34
C ALA A 58 -50.53 23.05 33.73
N ILE A 59 -49.43 23.78 33.92
CA ILE A 59 -49.40 25.02 34.70
C ILE A 59 -48.13 25.80 34.36
N LEU A 60 -48.42 27.05 34.03
CA LEU A 60 -47.60 28.21 33.75
C LEU A 60 -46.82 28.63 35.01
N LEU A 61 -45.49 28.77 34.94
CA LEU A 61 -44.74 29.62 35.87
C LEU A 61 -43.65 30.37 35.11
N CYS A 62 -43.99 31.61 34.76
CA CYS A 62 -43.05 32.67 34.42
C CYS A 62 -42.12 32.91 35.61
N SER A 63 -40.83 32.69 35.41
CA SER A 63 -39.78 33.29 36.24
C SER A 63 -38.85 34.06 35.32
N ALA A 64 -38.73 35.35 35.60
CA ALA A 64 -37.99 36.33 34.83
C ALA A 64 -36.52 35.90 34.63
N VAL A 65 -36.16 35.61 33.38
CA VAL A 65 -34.77 35.51 32.95
C VAL A 65 -34.28 36.91 32.66
N THR A 66 -33.33 37.39 33.46
CA THR A 66 -32.55 38.59 33.14
C THR A 66 -31.65 38.29 31.92
N PRO A 67 -31.51 39.21 30.96
CA PRO A 67 -30.56 39.01 29.87
C PRO A 67 -29.13 39.20 30.41
N THR A 68 -28.36 38.11 30.46
CA THR A 68 -26.90 38.22 30.53
C THR A 68 -26.37 38.78 29.20
N PRO A 69 -25.32 39.62 29.22
CA PRO A 69 -24.70 40.08 27.99
C PRO A 69 -24.02 38.88 27.32
N VAL A 70 -24.54 38.47 26.15
CA VAL A 70 -23.88 37.52 25.25
C VAL A 70 -22.63 38.20 24.69
N TYR A 71 -21.51 38.00 25.38
CA TYR A 71 -20.19 38.33 24.89
C TYR A 71 -19.88 37.44 23.68
N GLY A 72 -19.62 38.09 22.54
CA GLY A 72 -18.73 37.58 21.51
C GLY A 72 -19.30 36.44 20.67
N GLN A 73 -19.66 36.78 19.44
CA GLN A 73 -19.65 35.84 18.32
C GLN A 73 -18.35 35.04 18.35
N ALA A 74 -18.44 33.76 18.73
CA ALA A 74 -17.37 32.82 18.44
C ALA A 74 -17.23 32.81 16.92
N LYS A 75 -16.06 33.28 16.46
CA LYS A 75 -15.56 33.16 15.09
C LYS A 75 -15.92 31.76 14.59
N PRO A 76 -16.49 31.59 13.37
CA PRO A 76 -16.82 30.27 12.87
C PRO A 76 -15.56 29.42 12.94
N SER A 77 -15.57 28.45 13.85
CA SER A 77 -14.57 27.40 13.89
C SER A 77 -14.53 26.83 12.48
N ALA A 78 -13.35 26.93 11.84
CA ALA A 78 -13.11 26.36 10.54
C ALA A 78 -13.66 24.93 10.57
N SER A 79 -14.69 24.71 9.76
CA SER A 79 -15.31 23.41 9.57
C SER A 79 -14.22 22.37 9.41
N ALA A 80 -14.22 21.37 10.29
CA ALA A 80 -13.38 20.18 10.14
C ALA A 80 -13.48 19.69 8.69
N PRO A 81 -12.36 19.36 8.01
CA PRO A 81 -12.40 18.92 6.64
C PRO A 81 -13.28 17.66 6.54
N SER A 82 -14.27 17.75 5.64
CA SER A 82 -15.21 16.68 5.29
C SER A 82 -14.48 15.39 4.93
N PRO A 83 -15.02 14.20 5.28
CA PRO A 83 -14.38 12.93 4.95
C PRO A 83 -14.35 12.68 3.44
N THR A 84 -13.15 12.42 2.93
CA THR A 84 -12.83 11.74 1.66
C THR A 84 -13.32 12.38 0.36
N GLN A 85 -12.63 13.44 -0.11
CA GLN A 85 -12.55 13.64 -1.56
C GLN A 85 -11.71 12.50 -2.16
N ARG A 86 -12.34 11.59 -2.91
CA ARG A 86 -11.62 10.58 -3.70
C ARG A 86 -10.77 11.31 -4.75
N ARG A 87 -9.46 11.35 -4.54
CA ARG A 87 -8.51 11.89 -5.52
C ARG A 87 -8.66 11.09 -6.83
N THR A 88 -8.73 11.82 -7.93
CA THR A 88 -8.66 11.20 -9.26
C THR A 88 -7.20 11.19 -9.67
N PHE A 89 -6.65 10.00 -9.91
CA PHE A 89 -5.30 9.81 -10.41
C PHE A 89 -5.34 9.76 -11.94
N VAL A 90 -4.54 10.62 -12.59
CA VAL A 90 -4.54 10.78 -14.06
C VAL A 90 -3.11 10.78 -14.55
N LYS A 91 -2.84 10.05 -15.65
CA LYS A 91 -1.56 10.08 -16.35
C LYS A 91 -1.38 11.43 -17.06
N PRO A 92 -0.32 12.20 -16.75
CA PRO A 92 0.05 13.36 -17.55
C PRO A 92 0.41 12.98 -18.99
N SER A 93 0.44 13.96 -19.89
CA SER A 93 0.91 13.74 -21.27
C SER A 93 2.41 13.42 -21.31
N ASP A 94 2.86 12.73 -22.37
CA ASP A 94 4.27 12.34 -22.51
C ASP A 94 5.23 13.55 -22.47
N ASP A 95 4.85 14.68 -23.07
CA ASP A 95 5.63 15.91 -23.05
C ASP A 95 5.73 16.54 -21.66
N GLU A 96 4.69 16.41 -20.83
CA GLU A 96 4.76 16.80 -19.43
C GLU A 96 5.64 15.86 -18.63
N LEU A 97 5.59 14.55 -18.89
CA LEU A 97 6.42 13.56 -18.23
C LEU A 97 7.90 13.82 -18.47
N LYS A 98 8.31 14.10 -19.72
CA LYS A 98 9.71 14.43 -20.06
C LYS A 98 10.22 15.70 -19.36
N LYS A 99 9.32 16.62 -18.98
CA LYS A 99 9.68 17.85 -18.24
C LYS A 99 9.73 17.63 -16.74
N LYS A 100 8.85 16.78 -16.19
CA LYS A 100 8.68 16.57 -14.74
C LYS A 100 9.60 15.49 -14.19
N LEU A 101 9.85 14.43 -14.95
CA LEU A 101 10.60 13.26 -14.51
C LEU A 101 12.08 13.40 -14.84
N THR A 102 12.93 12.82 -13.99
CA THR A 102 14.34 12.62 -14.35
C THR A 102 14.46 11.61 -15.50
N PRO A 103 15.58 11.60 -16.25
CA PRO A 103 15.79 10.62 -17.32
C PRO A 103 15.62 9.17 -16.87
N LEU A 104 16.08 8.82 -15.66
CA LEU A 104 15.93 7.48 -15.10
C LEU A 104 14.46 7.17 -14.75
N GLN A 105 13.75 8.09 -14.09
CA GLN A 105 12.33 7.90 -13.75
C GLN A 105 11.48 7.72 -15.01
N TYR A 106 11.74 8.50 -16.05
CA TYR A 106 11.06 8.36 -17.34
C TYR A 106 11.40 7.03 -18.02
N ALA A 107 12.67 6.64 -18.06
CA ALA A 107 13.11 5.38 -18.65
C ALA A 107 12.50 4.16 -17.94
N VAL A 108 12.47 4.17 -16.60
CA VAL A 108 11.86 3.10 -15.81
C VAL A 108 10.35 3.06 -16.05
N THR A 109 9.64 4.16 -15.78
CA THR A 109 8.17 4.16 -15.76
C THR A 109 7.53 4.04 -17.16
N GLN A 110 8.14 4.63 -18.20
CA GLN A 110 7.56 4.70 -19.54
C GLN A 110 8.22 3.75 -20.55
N ARG A 111 9.44 3.27 -20.28
CA ARG A 111 10.21 2.42 -21.21
C ARG A 111 10.66 1.09 -20.60
N GLU A 112 10.05 0.69 -19.48
CA GLU A 112 10.27 -0.62 -18.85
C GLU A 112 11.75 -0.88 -18.50
N SER A 113 12.50 0.20 -18.26
CA SER A 113 13.89 0.10 -17.79
C SER A 113 13.94 -0.36 -16.33
N THR A 114 15.10 -0.87 -15.90
CA THR A 114 15.35 -1.29 -14.53
C THR A 114 16.55 -0.54 -13.96
N GLU A 115 16.40 0.07 -12.79
CA GLU A 115 17.47 0.79 -12.12
C GLU A 115 18.54 -0.16 -11.56
N THR A 116 19.74 0.35 -11.29
CA THR A 116 20.84 -0.45 -10.74
C THR A 116 20.54 -0.91 -9.30
N PRO A 117 20.78 -2.20 -8.96
CA PRO A 117 20.60 -2.70 -7.60
C PRO A 117 21.54 -2.00 -6.62
N PHE A 118 21.09 -1.80 -5.38
CA PHE A 118 21.82 -1.15 -4.26
C PHE A 118 22.29 0.29 -4.53
N ARG A 119 21.90 0.88 -5.66
CA ARG A 119 22.27 2.25 -6.07
C ARG A 119 21.03 3.03 -6.44
N ASN A 120 20.02 2.94 -5.58
CA ASN A 120 18.72 3.56 -5.77
C ASN A 120 18.21 4.16 -4.45
N GLY A 121 17.12 4.92 -4.52
CA GLY A 121 16.68 5.77 -3.41
C GLY A 121 16.01 5.03 -2.24
N TYR A 122 15.47 3.82 -2.46
CA TYR A 122 14.56 3.20 -1.50
C TYR A 122 14.89 1.76 -1.12
N TRP A 123 15.96 1.15 -1.62
CA TRP A 123 16.32 -0.22 -1.23
C TRP A 123 16.52 -0.36 0.30
N ASP A 124 17.22 0.59 0.94
CA ASP A 124 17.50 0.63 2.38
C ASP A 124 16.58 1.56 3.19
N ASN A 125 15.51 2.08 2.59
CA ASN A 125 14.58 2.95 3.32
C ASN A 125 13.70 2.12 4.27
N HIS A 126 13.71 2.48 5.56
CA HIS A 126 12.91 1.85 6.63
C HIS A 126 11.97 2.83 7.35
N GLU A 127 11.86 4.07 6.86
CA GLU A 127 11.00 5.09 7.44
C GLU A 127 9.51 4.67 7.38
N PRO A 128 8.70 5.00 8.40
CA PRO A 128 7.25 4.79 8.33
C PRO A 128 6.64 5.72 7.28
N GLY A 129 5.88 5.18 6.34
CA GLY A 129 5.25 5.94 5.26
C GLY A 129 4.73 5.06 4.12
N ILE A 130 4.29 5.71 3.04
CA ILE A 130 3.81 5.02 1.84
C ILE A 130 4.65 5.37 0.62
N TYR A 131 4.61 4.51 -0.38
CA TYR A 131 5.18 4.71 -1.69
C TYR A 131 4.04 4.93 -2.67
N VAL A 132 4.06 6.08 -3.35
CA VAL A 132 3.09 6.44 -4.39
C VAL A 132 3.73 6.39 -5.76
N ASP A 133 2.96 6.18 -6.82
CA ASP A 133 3.45 6.29 -8.19
C ASP A 133 3.99 7.71 -8.40
N ILE A 134 5.22 7.82 -8.90
CA ILE A 134 5.84 9.11 -9.19
C ILE A 134 5.14 9.88 -10.32
N VAL A 135 4.38 9.18 -11.17
CA VAL A 135 3.66 9.73 -12.31
C VAL A 135 2.28 10.25 -11.92
N SER A 136 1.43 9.39 -11.34
CA SER A 136 0.02 9.72 -11.03
C SER A 136 -0.19 10.17 -9.58
N GLY A 137 0.72 9.79 -8.67
CA GLY A 137 0.53 9.94 -7.22
C GLY A 137 -0.41 8.90 -6.60
N GLU A 138 -0.82 7.86 -7.33
CA GLU A 138 -1.67 6.80 -6.75
C GLU A 138 -0.89 5.98 -5.69
N PRO A 139 -1.49 5.64 -4.54
CA PRO A 139 -0.83 4.83 -3.51
C PRO A 139 -0.55 3.41 -4.02
N LEU A 140 0.71 2.96 -3.90
CA LEU A 140 1.16 1.65 -4.41
C LEU A 140 1.48 0.69 -3.27
N PHE A 141 2.37 1.09 -2.36
CA PHE A 141 2.90 0.22 -1.31
C PHE A 141 3.03 0.94 0.03
N SER A 142 3.03 0.17 1.12
CA SER A 142 3.26 0.66 2.48
C SER A 142 4.63 0.19 2.96
N SER A 143 5.33 1.02 3.74
CA SER A 143 6.56 0.57 4.41
C SER A 143 6.32 -0.51 5.47
N LEU A 144 5.06 -0.71 5.92
CA LEU A 144 4.68 -1.83 6.79
C LEU A 144 4.81 -3.20 6.11
N ASP A 145 4.71 -3.22 4.78
CA ASP A 145 4.79 -4.44 3.96
C ASP A 145 6.13 -4.55 3.23
N LYS A 146 7.03 -3.56 3.43
CA LYS A 146 8.40 -3.57 2.91
C LYS A 146 9.28 -4.47 3.78
N TYR A 147 10.19 -5.20 3.14
CA TYR A 147 11.18 -6.04 3.83
C TYR A 147 12.51 -6.10 3.06
N ASP A 148 13.56 -6.54 3.74
CA ASP A 148 14.89 -6.70 3.14
C ASP A 148 14.99 -8.04 2.42
N SER A 149 14.84 -8.01 1.09
CA SER A 149 14.94 -9.21 0.26
C SER A 149 16.39 -9.59 -0.10
N GLY A 150 17.35 -8.69 0.14
CA GLY A 150 18.74 -8.86 -0.31
C GLY A 150 18.96 -8.73 -1.82
N THR A 151 17.93 -8.33 -2.59
CA THR A 151 18.03 -8.23 -4.06
C THR A 151 18.59 -6.90 -4.55
N GLY A 152 18.59 -5.88 -3.71
CA GLY A 152 19.06 -4.53 -4.06
C GLY A 152 17.98 -3.58 -4.58
N TRP A 153 16.71 -4.00 -4.58
CA TRP A 153 15.55 -3.16 -4.89
C TRP A 153 14.53 -3.18 -3.75
N PRO A 154 13.75 -2.10 -3.54
CA PRO A 154 12.68 -2.09 -2.56
C PRO A 154 11.69 -3.23 -2.84
N SER A 155 11.51 -4.08 -1.83
CA SER A 155 10.71 -5.30 -1.95
C SER A 155 9.55 -5.28 -0.95
N PHE A 156 8.36 -5.63 -1.45
CA PHE A 156 7.13 -5.63 -0.66
C PHE A 156 6.43 -6.98 -0.72
N THR A 157 5.66 -7.31 0.32
CA THR A 157 4.91 -8.58 0.38
C THR A 157 3.53 -8.51 -0.27
N LYS A 158 2.97 -7.31 -0.37
CA LYS A 158 1.67 -7.00 -0.98
C LYS A 158 1.54 -5.51 -1.33
N PRO A 159 0.64 -5.14 -2.26
CA PRO A 159 0.28 -3.73 -2.47
C PRO A 159 -0.54 -3.16 -1.32
N LEU A 160 -0.51 -1.83 -1.20
CA LEU A 160 -1.33 -1.08 -0.24
C LEU A 160 -2.82 -1.17 -0.63
N GLU A 161 -3.11 -1.01 -1.92
CA GLU A 161 -4.44 -1.16 -2.51
C GLU A 161 -4.32 -2.07 -3.74
N SER A 162 -4.96 -3.24 -3.72
CA SER A 162 -4.90 -4.18 -4.85
C SER A 162 -5.48 -3.58 -6.14
N SER A 163 -6.43 -2.64 -6.03
CA SER A 163 -7.03 -1.94 -7.17
C SER A 163 -6.06 -1.04 -7.93
N ASN A 164 -4.96 -0.62 -7.29
CA ASN A 164 -3.97 0.29 -7.88
C ASN A 164 -2.83 -0.45 -8.60
N ILE A 165 -2.87 -1.79 -8.62
CA ILE A 165 -1.89 -2.62 -9.32
C ILE A 165 -2.53 -3.34 -10.50
N ARG A 166 -1.79 -3.43 -11.60
CA ARG A 166 -2.05 -4.31 -12.73
C ARG A 166 -0.88 -5.24 -12.93
N THR A 167 -1.16 -6.48 -13.33
CA THR A 167 -0.13 -7.45 -13.68
C THR A 167 -0.23 -7.79 -15.16
N LYS A 168 0.93 -8.01 -15.78
CA LYS A 168 1.04 -8.38 -17.20
C LYS A 168 2.11 -9.44 -17.35
N THR A 169 1.90 -10.38 -18.26
CA THR A 169 2.94 -11.35 -18.61
C THR A 169 4.03 -10.65 -19.44
N ASP A 170 5.27 -10.74 -18.96
CA ASP A 170 6.47 -10.26 -19.61
C ASP A 170 7.30 -11.46 -20.10
N ARG A 171 7.76 -11.41 -21.35
CA ARG A 171 8.58 -12.45 -22.00
C ARG A 171 9.88 -11.91 -22.61
N MET A 172 10.28 -10.67 -22.28
CA MET A 172 11.42 -10.01 -22.92
C MET A 172 12.75 -10.74 -22.71
N LEU A 173 12.89 -11.53 -21.64
CA LEU A 173 14.10 -12.30 -21.32
C LEU A 173 14.02 -13.78 -21.73
N GLY A 174 13.07 -14.17 -22.58
CA GLY A 174 12.93 -15.55 -23.06
C GLY A 174 12.21 -16.51 -22.10
N PHE A 175 11.90 -16.07 -20.88
CA PHE A 175 11.04 -16.77 -19.91
C PHE A 175 9.93 -15.84 -19.42
N ALA A 176 8.83 -16.43 -18.94
CA ALA A 176 7.69 -15.67 -18.44
C ALA A 176 7.98 -15.09 -17.05
N ARG A 177 7.80 -13.78 -16.91
CA ARG A 177 7.77 -13.06 -15.63
C ARG A 177 6.43 -12.34 -15.50
N THR A 178 6.08 -11.96 -14.28
CA THR A 178 4.89 -11.16 -14.02
C THR A 178 5.32 -9.71 -13.77
N GLU A 179 5.14 -8.87 -14.78
CA GLU A 179 5.32 -7.42 -14.68
C GLU A 179 4.24 -6.81 -13.80
N VAL A 180 4.63 -5.82 -13.01
CA VAL A 180 3.75 -5.02 -12.14
C VAL A 180 3.72 -3.59 -12.64
N ARG A 181 2.52 -3.06 -12.86
CA ARG A 181 2.25 -1.70 -13.36
C ARG A 181 1.25 -0.98 -12.48
N SER A 182 1.31 0.35 -12.43
CA SER A 182 0.30 1.16 -11.75
C SER A 182 -1.00 1.21 -12.55
N ALA A 183 -2.15 1.26 -11.86
CA ALA A 183 -3.44 1.13 -12.53
C ALA A 183 -3.88 2.40 -13.26
N HIS A 184 -3.56 3.58 -12.73
CA HIS A 184 -4.04 4.84 -13.29
C HIS A 184 -3.06 5.50 -14.28
N ALA A 185 -1.75 5.30 -14.11
CA ALA A 185 -0.75 5.83 -15.05
C ALA A 185 -0.12 4.79 -15.97
N ASP A 186 -0.40 3.51 -15.77
CA ASP A 186 0.26 2.42 -16.50
C ASP A 186 1.80 2.56 -16.44
N SER A 187 2.32 2.98 -15.28
CA SER A 187 3.76 3.10 -15.06
C SER A 187 4.34 1.71 -14.83
N HIS A 188 5.42 1.36 -15.54
CA HIS A 188 6.21 0.19 -15.18
C HIS A 188 6.82 0.38 -13.80
N LEU A 189 6.50 -0.54 -12.87
CA LEU A 189 6.99 -0.49 -11.48
C LEU A 189 8.12 -1.51 -11.27
N GLY A 190 7.95 -2.72 -11.79
CA GLY A 190 8.91 -3.82 -11.65
C GLY A 190 8.25 -5.16 -11.88
N HIS A 191 8.60 -6.16 -11.07
CA HIS A 191 8.08 -7.53 -11.21
C HIS A 191 7.67 -8.14 -9.86
N VAL A 192 6.77 -9.12 -9.92
CA VAL A 192 6.38 -9.94 -8.77
C VAL A 192 6.83 -11.38 -8.94
N PHE A 193 7.35 -11.96 -7.86
CA PHE A 193 7.89 -13.32 -7.78
C PHE A 193 7.22 -14.09 -6.63
N ASP A 194 7.27 -15.42 -6.68
CA ASP A 194 6.72 -16.37 -5.71
C ASP A 194 7.74 -16.85 -4.65
N ASP A 195 8.84 -16.12 -4.50
CA ASP A 195 9.94 -16.37 -3.55
C ASP A 195 9.92 -15.41 -2.34
N GLY A 196 8.76 -14.81 -2.05
CA GLY A 196 8.59 -13.90 -0.94
C GLY A 196 8.39 -14.61 0.42
N PRO A 197 8.44 -13.88 1.53
CA PRO A 197 8.15 -14.43 2.84
C PRO A 197 6.67 -14.80 2.98
N ARG A 198 6.39 -15.76 3.87
CA ARG A 198 5.02 -16.04 4.33
C ARG A 198 4.42 -14.81 5.02
N PRO A 199 3.08 -14.62 4.97
CA PRO A 199 2.07 -15.57 4.50
C PRO A 199 1.75 -15.49 3.01
N THR A 200 2.08 -14.40 2.32
CA THR A 200 1.72 -14.24 0.90
C THR A 200 2.59 -15.10 -0.01
N GLY A 201 3.86 -15.32 0.35
CA GLY A 201 4.84 -15.96 -0.52
C GLY A 201 5.23 -15.08 -1.71
N LEU A 202 4.78 -13.82 -1.76
CA LEU A 202 4.99 -12.93 -2.89
C LEU A 202 6.06 -11.89 -2.58
N ARG A 203 6.93 -11.63 -3.56
CA ARG A 203 7.92 -10.55 -3.55
C ARG A 203 7.65 -9.59 -4.69
N TYR A 204 7.09 -8.43 -4.37
CA TYR A 204 6.97 -7.29 -5.27
C TYR A 204 8.30 -6.53 -5.28
N CYS A 205 9.14 -6.80 -6.28
CA CYS A 205 10.46 -6.19 -6.47
C CYS A 205 10.36 -4.95 -7.38
N MET A 206 10.31 -3.77 -6.79
CA MET A 206 9.96 -2.53 -7.49
C MET A 206 11.18 -1.64 -7.72
N ASN A 207 11.13 -0.80 -8.76
CA ASN A 207 12.12 0.26 -8.96
C ASN A 207 11.78 1.46 -8.07
N SER A 208 12.75 1.98 -7.34
CA SER A 208 12.66 3.23 -6.59
C SER A 208 12.34 4.41 -7.50
N ALA A 209 12.94 4.45 -8.69
CA ALA A 209 12.68 5.47 -9.70
C ALA A 209 11.23 5.49 -10.23
N ALA A 210 10.42 4.46 -9.96
CA ALA A 210 8.99 4.46 -10.28
C ALA A 210 8.11 5.02 -9.16
N MET A 211 8.68 5.33 -8.00
CA MET A 211 7.93 5.67 -6.80
C MET A 211 8.42 6.98 -6.18
N ARG A 212 7.55 7.58 -5.37
CA ARG A 212 7.89 8.65 -4.43
C ARG A 212 7.47 8.23 -3.04
N PHE A 213 8.38 8.34 -2.08
CA PHE A 213 8.08 8.07 -0.69
C PHE A 213 7.43 9.29 0.00
N ILE A 214 6.41 9.04 0.81
CA ILE A 214 5.74 10.02 1.65
C ILE A 214 5.84 9.55 3.11
N PRO A 215 6.61 10.25 3.96
CA PRO A 215 6.70 9.91 5.38
C PRO A 215 5.33 9.96 6.06
N ALA A 216 5.12 9.10 7.06
CA ALA A 216 3.86 9.01 7.79
C ALA A 216 3.42 10.35 8.42
N SER A 217 4.39 11.18 8.82
CA SER A 217 4.17 12.52 9.36
C SER A 217 3.63 13.53 8.34
N GLN A 218 3.74 13.25 7.04
CA GLN A 218 3.33 14.13 5.94
C GLN A 218 2.05 13.65 5.22
N LEU A 219 1.54 12.46 5.55
CA LEU A 219 0.38 11.87 4.86
C LEU A 219 -0.85 12.79 4.85
N GLU A 220 -1.21 13.38 5.99
CA GLU A 220 -2.36 14.29 6.09
C GLU A 220 -2.16 15.53 5.22
N ALA A 221 -0.99 16.17 5.33
CA ALA A 221 -0.65 17.39 4.61
C ALA A 221 -0.60 17.18 3.08
N GLU A 222 -0.15 16.00 2.64
CA GLU A 222 -0.06 15.66 1.22
C GLU A 222 -1.36 15.09 0.63
N GLY A 223 -2.44 14.97 1.41
CA GLY A 223 -3.73 14.48 0.95
C GLY A 223 -3.84 12.96 0.85
N TYR A 224 -3.13 12.25 1.74
CA TYR A 224 -3.12 10.79 1.92
C TYR A 224 -3.55 10.40 3.35
N GLY A 225 -4.29 11.28 4.02
CA GLY A 225 -4.71 11.14 5.43
C GLY A 225 -5.42 9.84 5.77
N GLN A 226 -6.12 9.23 4.82
CA GLN A 226 -6.78 7.93 5.01
C GLN A 226 -5.80 6.80 5.40
N TYR A 227 -4.52 6.94 5.06
CA TYR A 227 -3.47 5.98 5.41
C TYR A 227 -2.74 6.31 6.71
N ALA A 228 -2.94 7.49 7.30
CA ALA A 228 -2.22 7.92 8.49
C ALA A 228 -2.48 7.02 9.71
N ALA A 229 -3.69 6.43 9.80
CA ALA A 229 -4.05 5.51 10.88
C ALA A 229 -3.18 4.24 10.92
N LEU A 230 -2.69 3.77 9.76
CA LEU A 230 -1.84 2.57 9.66
C LEU A 230 -0.56 2.69 10.50
N PHE A 231 -0.02 3.92 10.61
CA PHE A 231 1.26 4.18 11.27
C PHE A 231 1.11 4.63 12.72
N LYS A 232 -0.07 5.14 13.13
CA LYS A 232 -0.37 5.49 14.52
C LYS A 232 -0.43 4.24 15.43
N ALA A 233 -0.99 3.14 14.92
CA ALA A 233 -1.12 1.88 15.65
C ALA A 233 0.22 1.20 15.99
N GLN A 234 1.27 1.47 15.20
CA GLN A 234 2.62 0.91 15.40
C GLN A 234 3.39 1.60 16.53
N VAL A 235 3.17 2.90 16.72
CA VAL A 235 3.81 3.65 17.82
C VAL A 235 3.25 3.18 19.16
N THR A 236 1.95 2.89 19.23
CA THR A 236 1.31 2.40 20.45
C THR A 236 1.77 0.98 20.81
N SER A 237 1.98 0.09 19.84
CA SER A 237 2.44 -1.28 20.11
C SER A 237 3.91 -1.36 20.51
N LYS A 238 4.79 -0.54 19.92
CA LYS A 238 6.21 -0.46 20.31
C LYS A 238 6.43 0.18 21.69
N LYS A 239 5.53 1.07 22.13
CA LYS A 239 5.62 1.72 23.45
C LYS A 239 5.05 0.86 24.58
N ALA A 240 4.21 -0.13 24.27
CA ALA A 240 3.59 -1.03 25.23
C ALA A 240 4.42 -2.30 25.52
N LYS A 241 5.60 -2.43 24.91
CA LYS A 241 6.53 -3.55 25.05
C LYS A 241 7.86 -3.05 25.58
#